data_AF-A0A927SIF5-F1
#
_entry.id   AF-A0A927SIF5-F1
#
_cell.length_a   1.000
_cell.length_b   1.000
_cell.length_c   1.000
_cell.angle_alpha   90.00
_cell.angle_beta   90.00
_cell.angle_gamma   90.00
#
_symmetry.space_group_name_H-M   'P 1'
#
loop_
_entity.id
_entity.type
_entity.pdbx_description
1 polymer ?
#
loop_
_entity_poly.entity_id
_entity_poly.type
_entity_poly.pdbx_seq_one_letter_code
_entity_poly.pdbx_strand_id
1 'polypeptide(L)' 'MPYAAVILLAAVGVLFAFKPSLCWDLTERWKSNGTKPSEDYLHSVRIKGGLYIGVAVLFLLVLISLN' A
#
# COMPACT_ATOMS: atom_id res chain seq x y z
N MET A 1 6.17 11.24 18.54
CA MET A 1 6.38 10.83 17.13
C MET A 1 5.31 9.85 16.57
N PRO A 2 4.02 9.89 16.98
CA PRO A 2 3.05 8.86 16.57
C PRO A 2 2.54 8.98 15.12
N TYR A 3 2.62 10.18 14.53
CA TYR A 3 2.16 10.44 13.16
C TYR A 3 3.07 9.84 12.07
N ALA A 4 4.33 9.52 12.38
CA ALA A 4 5.27 8.97 11.41
C ALA A 4 4.77 7.62 10.84
N ALA A 5 4.21 6.77 11.70
CA ALA A 5 3.62 5.50 11.29
C ALA A 5 2.42 5.69 10.35
N VAL A 6 1.55 6.66 10.64
CA VAL A 6 0.40 7.01 9.78
C VAL A 6 0.88 7.46 8.40
N ILE A 7 1.90 8.33 8.36
CA ILE A 7 2.45 8.84 7.11
C ILE A 7 3.04 7.71 6.26
N LEU A 8 3.81 6.80 6.89
CA LEU A 8 4.38 5.64 6.20
C LEU A 8 3.30 4.70 5.65
N LEU A 9 2.30 4.37 6.47
CA LEU A 9 1.17 3.52 6.05
C LEU A 9 0.38 4.15 4.89
N ALA A 10 0.09 5.45 4.97
CA ALA A 10 -0.60 6.17 3.90
C ALA A 10 0.24 6.20 2.62
N ALA A 11 1.54 6.46 2.71
CA ALA A 11 2.43 6.49 1.55
C ALA A 11 2.52 5.13 0.85
N VAL A 12 2.65 4.04 1.62
CA VAL A 12 2.64 2.66 1.08
C VAL A 12 1.29 2.34 0.45
N GLY A 13 0.18 2.71 1.12
CA GLY A 13 -1.16 2.50 0.60
C GLY A 13 -1.40 3.21 -0.73
N VAL A 14 -0.96 4.47 -0.85
CA VAL A 14 -1.01 5.24 -2.11
C VAL A 14 -0.15 4.59 -3.18
N LEU A 15 1.08 4.16 -2.86
CA LEU A 15 1.95 3.50 -3.83
C LEU A 15 1.29 2.23 -4.39
N PHE A 16 0.69 1.40 -3.53
CA PHE A 16 0.02 0.16 -3.90
C PHE A 16 -1.25 0.41 -4.72
N ALA A 17 -2.04 1.43 -4.37
CA ALA A 17 -3.27 1.77 -5.07
C ALA A 17 -3.04 2.36 -6.47
N PHE A 18 -2.05 3.24 -6.62
CA PHE A 18 -1.85 3.99 -7.86
C PHE A 18 -0.75 3.42 -8.75
N LYS A 19 0.26 2.75 -8.19
CA LYS A 19 1.38 2.16 -8.94
C LYS A 19 1.64 0.69 -8.59
N PRO A 20 0.64 -0.21 -8.75
CA PRO A 20 0.79 -1.63 -8.45
C PRO A 20 1.85 -2.35 -9.31
N SER A 21 2.15 -1.85 -10.52
CA SER A 21 3.22 -2.38 -11.37
C SER A 21 4.61 -2.14 -10.80
N LEU A 22 4.84 -0.99 -10.15
CA LEU A 22 6.10 -0.74 -9.45
C LEU A 22 6.24 -1.66 -8.23
N CYS A 23 5.15 -1.94 -7.52
CA CYS A 23 5.15 -2.93 -6.45
C CYS A 23 5.55 -4.31 -6.97
N TRP A 24 5.04 -4.73 -8.13
CA TRP A 24 5.46 -5.97 -8.80
C TRP A 24 6.95 -5.95 -9.15
N ASP A 25 7.43 -4.89 -9.80
CA ASP A 25 8.83 -4.76 -10.21
C ASP A 25 9.79 -4.89 -9.01
N LEU A 26 9.42 -4.35 -7.86
CA LEU A 26 10.24 -4.39 -6.65
C LEU A 26 10.16 -5.72 -5.90
N THR A 27 8.98 -6.36 -5.85
CA THR A 27 8.72 -7.45 -4.89
C THR A 27 8.60 -8.84 -5.54
N GLU A 28 8.14 -8.91 -6.78
CA GLU A 28 7.72 -10.18 -7.41
C GLU A 28 8.39 -10.45 -8.75
N ARG A 29 8.86 -9.43 -9.47
CA ARG A 29 9.48 -9.59 -10.81
C ARG A 29 10.68 -10.54 -10.83
N TRP A 30 11.48 -10.54 -9.77
CA TRP A 30 12.64 -11.42 -9.64
C TRP A 30 12.27 -12.91 -9.47
N LYS A 31 11.03 -13.21 -9.02
CA LYS A 31 10.51 -14.58 -8.87
C LYS A 31 9.88 -15.12 -10.15
N SER A 32 9.48 -14.22 -11.05
CA SER A 32 8.64 -14.53 -12.21
C SER A 32 9.42 -14.55 -13.53
N ASN A 33 10.75 -14.69 -13.46
CA ASN A 33 11.66 -14.72 -14.63
C ASN A 33 11.45 -13.56 -15.62
N GLY A 34 11.07 -12.38 -15.11
CA GLY A 34 10.82 -11.20 -15.95
C GLY A 34 9.47 -11.18 -16.68
N THR A 35 8.55 -12.09 -16.31
CA THR A 35 7.18 -12.08 -16.83
C THR A 35 6.41 -10.85 -16.33
N LYS A 36 5.48 -10.35 -17.16
CA LYS A 36 4.60 -9.23 -16.79
C LYS A 36 3.66 -9.61 -15.65
N PRO A 37 3.27 -8.66 -14.78
CA PRO A 37 2.27 -8.91 -13.75
C PRO A 37 0.93 -9.31 -14.38
N SER A 38 0.20 -10.23 -13.74
CA SER A 38 -1.17 -10.55 -14.11
C SER A 38 -2.14 -9.45 -13.67
N GLU A 39 -3.25 -9.31 -14.38
CA GLU A 39 -4.32 -8.36 -14.02
C GLU A 39 -4.87 -8.64 -12.62
N ASP A 40 -5.00 -9.91 -12.23
CA ASP A 40 -5.46 -10.32 -10.90
C ASP A 40 -4.49 -9.86 -9.80
N TYR A 41 -3.17 -9.94 -10.05
CA TYR A 41 -2.18 -9.41 -9.12
C TYR A 41 -2.32 -7.90 -8.99
N LEU A 42 -2.41 -7.17 -10.11
CA LEU A 42 -2.56 -5.72 -10.09
C LEU A 42 -3.82 -5.30 -9.33
N HIS A 43 -4.94 -5.99 -9.54
CA HIS A 43 -6.19 -5.73 -8.82
C HIS A 43 -6.04 -6.02 -7.33
N SER A 44 -5.44 -7.17 -6.96
CA SER A 44 -5.19 -7.54 -5.56
C SER A 44 -4.32 -6.49 -4.83
N VAL A 45 -3.25 -6.00 -5.48
CA VAL A 45 -2.37 -4.97 -4.90
C VAL A 45 -3.12 -3.65 -4.72
N ARG A 46 -3.98 -3.26 -5.66
CA ARG A 46 -4.81 -2.05 -5.51
C ARG A 46 -5.76 -2.15 -4.31
N ILE A 47 -6.39 -3.30 -4.11
CA ILE A 47 -7.28 -3.55 -2.96
C ILE A 47 -6.49 -3.44 -1.65
N LYS A 48 -5.29 -4.04 -1.59
CA LYS A 48 -4.40 -3.91 -0.43
C LYS A 48 -4.00 -2.45 -0.19
N GLY A 49 -3.74 -1.68 -1.25
CA GLY A 49 -3.46 -0.24 -1.17
C GLY A 49 -4.62 0.52 -0.51
N GLY A 50 -5.85 0.27 -0.95
CA GLY A 50 -7.05 0.84 -0.33
C GLY A 50 -7.19 0.47 1.16
N LEU A 51 -6.92 -0.79 1.52
CA LEU A 51 -6.92 -1.24 2.91
C LEU A 51 -5.88 -0.48 3.75
N TYR A 52 -4.65 -0.33 3.26
CA TYR A 52 -3.59 0.40 3.97
C TYR A 52 -3.97 1.88 4.18
N ILE A 53 -4.57 2.53 3.19
CA ILE A 53 -5.08 3.90 3.32
C ILE A 53 -6.19 3.95 4.39
N GLY A 54 -7.14 3.02 4.34
CA GLY A 54 -8.23 2.95 5.33
C GLY A 54 -7.71 2.78 6.75
N VAL A 55 -6.76 1.88 6.97
CA VAL A 55 -6.12 1.68 8.29
C VAL A 55 -5.36 2.94 8.73
N ALA A 56 -4.64 3.61 7.82
CA ALA A 56 -3.94 4.86 8.13
C ALA A 56 -4.91 5.95 8.62
N VAL A 57 -6.06 6.09 7.95
CA VAL A 57 -7.11 7.05 8.34
C VAL A 57 -7.70 6.70 9.70
N LEU A 58 -8.06 5.44 9.93
CA LEU A 58 -8.59 5.01 11.24
C LEU A 58 -7.58 5.28 12.36
N PHE A 59 -6.31 4.96 12.13
CA PHE A 59 -5.28 5.18 13.13
C PHE A 59 -5.03 6.67 13.40
N LEU A 60 -5.12 7.52 12.37
CA LEU A 60 -5.06 8.97 12.51
C LEU A 60 -6.23 9.50 13.37
N LEU A 61 -7.45 9.04 13.11
CA LEU A 61 -8.64 9.45 13.87
C LEU A 61 -8.51 9.08 15.35
N VAL A 62 -8.06 7.85 15.64
CA VAL A 62 -7.79 7.41 17.02
C VAL A 62 -6.74 8.30 17.67
N LEU A 63 -5.64 8.57 16.98
CA LEU A 63 -4.55 9.38 17.52
C LEU A 63 -4.96 10.82 17.83
N ILE A 64 -5.78 11.42 16.96
CA ILE A 64 -6.37 12.75 17.19
C ILE A 64 -7.31 12.73 18.40
N SER A 65 -8.10 11.66 18.58
CA SER A 65 -9.04 11.57 19.70
C SER A 65 -8.37 11.38 21.07
N LEU A 66 -7.10 10.95 21.11
CA LEU A 66 -6.35 10.65 22.33
C LEU A 66 -5.42 11.79 22.78
N ASN A 67 -5.33 12.87 22.00
CA ASN A 67 -4.37 13.96 22.19
C ASN A 67 -5.09 15.28 22.42
#